data_AF-A0A950S1I5-F1
#
_entry.id   AF-A0A950S1I5-F1
#
_cell.length_a   1.000
_cell.length_b   1.000
_cell.length_c   1.000
_cell.angle_alpha   90.00
_cell.angle_beta   90.00
_cell.angle_gamma   90.00
#
_symmetry.space_group_name_H-M   'P 1'
#
loop_
_entity.id
_entity.type
_entity.pdbx_description
1 polymer ?
#
loop_
_entity_poly.entity_id
_entity_poly.type
_entity_poly.pdbx_seq_one_letter_code
_entity_poly.pdbx_strand_id
1 'polypeptide(L)'
;MTANRSGDGDTTVRGAVMEWGGQVTDETGQIVVLNTEPYRTYAIAALNFLKDIYTGPQYANMLPPGVGGWTDPSNNEAWLADSIAFTNNAGTVYAQSVHDKNPVADDTLLLQQFKGLGQGARVLQGAGAPMSFFIMKGAKNKDAAWQIIQYLQSADVFKQIFTISTGYVYPAREWGWDETELTEAQYAKNITPVWKAIFNDPSGFLGTSYPGPPSPQTDALDNSNFWTDMMGEILGGKAVDQAVADAHNRAVQTFKEFGAQGE
;
A
#
# COMPACT_ATOMS: atom_id res chain seq x y z
N MET A 1 11.96 4.26 3.03
CA MET A 1 10.82 4.77 2.24
C MET A 1 11.37 5.57 1.09
N THR A 2 10.88 5.38 -0.14
CA THR A 2 11.24 6.18 -1.32
C THR A 2 10.03 7.00 -1.75
N ALA A 3 10.24 8.09 -2.49
CA ALA A 3 9.19 8.87 -3.14
C ALA A 3 9.37 8.90 -4.68
N ASN A 4 10.30 8.09 -5.19
CA ASN A 4 10.59 7.97 -6.60
C ASN A 4 9.48 7.20 -7.33
N ARG A 5 9.46 7.26 -8.67
CA ARG A 5 8.53 6.51 -9.53
C ARG A 5 8.80 5.01 -9.46
N SER A 6 8.19 4.35 -8.47
CA SER A 6 8.29 2.92 -8.22
C SER A 6 7.06 2.43 -7.43
N GLY A 7 6.83 1.13 -7.32
CA GLY A 7 5.68 0.60 -6.58
C GLY A 7 5.72 0.93 -5.08
N ASP A 8 6.91 0.87 -4.47
CA ASP A 8 7.14 1.24 -3.07
C ASP A 8 7.01 2.76 -2.87
N GLY A 9 7.44 3.55 -3.87
CA GLY A 9 7.27 5.00 -3.87
C GLY A 9 5.81 5.41 -3.96
N ASP A 10 5.06 4.79 -4.86
CA ASP A 10 3.62 5.00 -5.00
C ASP A 10 2.91 4.64 -3.69
N THR A 11 3.16 3.45 -3.15
CA THR A 11 2.53 3.00 -1.91
C THR A 11 2.86 3.91 -0.73
N THR A 12 4.10 4.42 -0.65
CA THR A 12 4.49 5.39 0.38
C THR A 12 3.65 6.67 0.29
N VAL A 13 3.53 7.26 -0.91
CA VAL A 13 2.83 8.54 -1.07
C VAL A 13 1.32 8.36 -0.98
N ARG A 14 0.77 7.38 -1.70
CA ARG A 14 -0.65 7.03 -1.69
C ARG A 14 -1.11 6.63 -0.30
N GLY A 15 -0.35 5.77 0.38
CA GLY A 15 -0.60 5.34 1.75
C GLY A 15 -0.67 6.54 2.69
N ALA A 16 0.32 7.43 2.67
CA ALA A 16 0.31 8.64 3.50
C ALA A 16 -0.93 9.51 3.24
N VAL A 17 -1.28 9.80 1.98
CA VAL A 17 -2.44 10.64 1.68
C VAL A 17 -3.74 9.97 2.13
N MET A 18 -3.93 8.69 1.78
CA MET A 18 -5.17 7.97 2.07
C MET A 18 -5.32 7.69 3.57
N GLU A 19 -4.27 7.32 4.28
CA GLU A 19 -4.31 7.00 5.72
C GLU A 19 -4.48 8.26 6.60
N TRP A 20 -4.21 9.46 6.09
CA TRP A 20 -4.57 10.72 6.76
C TRP A 20 -6.05 11.12 6.55
N GLY A 21 -6.73 10.46 5.61
CA GLY A 21 -8.12 10.75 5.24
C GLY A 21 -8.26 11.50 3.92
N GLY A 22 -7.18 11.76 3.17
CA GLY A 22 -7.27 12.24 1.80
C GLY A 22 -7.99 11.23 0.91
N GLN A 23 -8.55 11.65 -0.22
CA GLN A 23 -9.40 10.77 -1.02
C GLN A 23 -9.40 11.17 -2.48
N VAL A 24 -9.32 10.21 -3.40
CA VAL A 24 -9.32 10.50 -4.84
C VAL A 24 -10.72 10.68 -5.38
N THR A 25 -11.63 9.78 -5.03
CA THR A 25 -12.98 9.70 -5.60
C THR A 25 -14.07 9.68 -4.54
N ASP A 26 -15.30 10.01 -4.90
CA ASP A 26 -16.49 9.83 -4.07
C ASP A 26 -16.98 8.36 -4.00
N GLU A 27 -18.07 8.11 -3.26
CA GLU A 27 -18.68 6.78 -3.10
C GLU A 27 -19.21 6.17 -4.40
N THR A 28 -19.49 7.01 -5.40
CA THR A 28 -19.94 6.52 -6.71
C THR A 28 -18.77 6.08 -7.60
N GLY A 29 -17.55 6.50 -7.27
CA GLY A 29 -16.38 6.30 -8.13
C GLY A 29 -16.38 7.21 -9.37
N GLN A 30 -17.26 8.22 -9.43
CA GLN A 30 -17.47 9.04 -10.64
C GLN A 30 -16.90 10.45 -10.54
N ILE A 31 -16.72 10.97 -9.32
CA ILE A 31 -16.33 12.36 -9.07
C ILE A 31 -15.00 12.37 -8.34
N VAL A 32 -14.07 13.20 -8.79
CA VAL A 32 -12.78 13.41 -8.12
C VAL A 32 -12.96 14.37 -6.95
N VAL A 33 -12.44 14.02 -5.77
CA VAL A 33 -12.62 14.80 -4.53
C VAL A 33 -11.30 15.21 -3.85
N LEU A 34 -10.15 14.93 -4.48
CA LEU A 34 -8.82 15.16 -3.89
C LEU A 34 -8.57 16.61 -3.41
N ASN A 35 -9.13 17.60 -4.10
CA ASN A 35 -8.98 19.02 -3.77
C ASN A 35 -10.29 19.62 -3.23
N THR A 36 -11.14 18.79 -2.63
CA THR A 36 -12.40 19.18 -1.98
C THR A 36 -12.31 18.97 -0.47
N GLU A 37 -12.88 19.87 0.34
CA GLU A 37 -12.91 19.68 1.80
C GLU A 37 -13.86 18.54 2.19
N PRO A 38 -13.52 17.72 3.21
CA PRO A 38 -12.33 17.81 4.06
C PRO A 38 -11.09 17.08 3.52
N TYR A 39 -11.22 16.32 2.42
CA TYR A 39 -10.16 15.48 1.86
C TYR A 39 -8.89 16.26 1.48
N ARG A 40 -9.08 17.48 0.97
CA ARG A 40 -8.01 18.42 0.66
C ARG A 40 -7.13 18.72 1.87
N THR A 41 -7.74 19.08 3.00
CA THR A 41 -7.01 19.37 4.25
C THR A 41 -6.15 18.17 4.67
N TYR A 42 -6.71 16.96 4.59
CA TYR A 42 -5.98 15.74 4.93
C TYR A 42 -4.84 15.43 3.98
N ALA A 43 -5.06 15.57 2.66
CA ALA A 43 -4.03 15.37 1.64
C ALA A 43 -2.86 16.36 1.83
N ILE A 44 -3.15 17.64 2.06
CA ILE A 44 -2.13 18.66 2.32
C ILE A 44 -1.34 18.34 3.59
N ALA A 45 -2.01 17.88 4.67
CA ALA A 45 -1.32 17.50 5.90
C ALA A 45 -0.36 16.32 5.70
N ALA A 46 -0.79 15.27 5.00
CA ALA A 46 0.03 14.10 4.68
C ALA A 46 1.24 14.45 3.81
N LEU A 47 1.03 15.24 2.77
CA LEU A 47 2.10 15.63 1.84
C LEU A 47 3.10 16.58 2.49
N ASN A 48 2.66 17.46 3.39
CA ASN A 48 3.58 18.26 4.19
C ASN A 48 4.40 17.40 5.17
N PHE A 49 3.79 16.37 5.77
CA PHE A 49 4.52 15.41 6.60
C PHE A 49 5.62 14.71 5.79
N LEU A 50 5.31 14.16 4.62
CA LEU A 50 6.32 13.55 3.75
C LEU A 50 7.39 14.56 3.30
N LYS A 51 6.98 15.76 2.89
CA LYS A 51 7.90 16.82 2.47
C LYS A 51 8.89 17.15 3.60
N ASP A 52 8.40 17.29 4.83
CA ASP A 52 9.23 17.59 5.99
C ASP A 52 10.23 16.45 6.26
N ILE A 53 9.82 15.18 6.18
CA ILE A 53 10.73 14.03 6.28
C ILE A 53 11.85 14.11 5.23
N TYR A 54 11.52 14.39 3.96
CA TYR A 54 12.50 14.37 2.86
C TYR A 54 13.38 15.63 2.75
N THR A 55 12.93 16.78 3.26
CA THR A 55 13.61 18.06 3.05
C THR A 55 14.00 18.78 4.34
N GLY A 56 13.41 18.39 5.47
CA GLY A 56 13.65 18.98 6.77
C GLY A 56 15.04 18.63 7.29
N PRO A 57 15.83 19.62 7.75
CA PRO A 57 17.20 19.38 8.25
C PRO A 57 17.24 18.47 9.48
N GLN A 58 16.15 18.41 10.25
CA GLN A 58 16.00 17.52 11.40
C GLN A 58 16.11 16.04 11.01
N TYR A 59 15.59 15.66 9.84
CA TYR A 59 15.50 14.27 9.39
C TYR A 59 16.61 13.88 8.41
N ALA A 60 17.48 14.83 8.01
CA ALA A 60 18.53 14.58 7.02
C ALA A 60 19.42 13.37 7.37
N ASN A 61 19.74 13.19 8.65
CA ASN A 61 20.55 12.05 9.12
C ASN A 61 19.78 10.73 9.25
N MET A 62 18.45 10.76 9.22
CA MET A 62 17.60 9.57 9.24
C MET A 62 17.51 8.93 7.85
N LEU A 63 17.71 9.71 6.80
CA LEU A 63 17.57 9.27 5.42
C LEU A 63 18.86 8.67 4.88
N PRO A 64 18.82 7.47 4.28
CA PRO A 64 19.96 6.92 3.59
C PRO A 64 20.47 7.84 2.48
N PRO A 65 21.79 7.91 2.24
CA PRO A 65 22.35 8.65 1.11
C PRO A 65 21.70 8.23 -0.21
N GLY A 66 21.27 9.20 -1.00
CA GLY A 66 20.67 8.94 -2.32
C GLY A 66 19.25 8.37 -2.30
N VAL A 67 18.54 8.39 -1.15
CA VAL A 67 17.17 7.85 -1.03
C VAL A 67 16.20 8.38 -2.09
N GLY A 68 16.38 9.62 -2.56
CA GLY A 68 15.56 10.20 -3.62
C GLY A 68 15.66 9.49 -4.99
N GLY A 69 16.72 8.71 -5.21
CA GLY A 69 16.91 7.90 -6.41
C GLY A 69 16.64 6.40 -6.21
N TRP A 70 16.18 5.99 -5.03
CA TRP A 70 15.89 4.59 -4.76
C TRP A 70 14.74 4.07 -5.63
N THR A 71 14.87 2.82 -6.04
CA THR A 71 13.84 2.04 -6.75
C THR A 71 13.33 0.92 -5.84
N ASP A 72 12.36 0.13 -6.28
CA ASP A 72 11.77 -0.95 -5.45
C ASP A 72 12.83 -1.91 -4.87
N PRO A 73 13.85 -2.38 -5.63
CA PRO A 73 14.89 -3.24 -5.06
C PRO A 73 15.80 -2.54 -4.04
N SER A 74 15.97 -1.22 -4.12
CA SER A 74 16.98 -0.50 -3.33
C SER A 74 16.75 -0.63 -1.82
N ASN A 75 15.48 -0.59 -1.38
CA ASN A 75 15.18 -0.74 0.04
C ASN A 75 15.27 -2.21 0.50
N ASN A 76 15.01 -3.18 -0.38
CA ASN A 76 15.20 -4.61 -0.09
C ASN A 76 16.67 -4.91 0.15
N GLU A 77 17.54 -4.44 -0.74
CA GLU A 77 18.99 -4.60 -0.63
C GLU A 77 19.51 -3.94 0.65
N ALA A 78 19.06 -2.72 0.94
CA ALA A 78 19.44 -2.01 2.16
C ALA A 78 18.97 -2.72 3.44
N TRP A 79 17.75 -3.28 3.44
CA TRP A 79 17.19 -4.03 4.56
C TRP A 79 17.95 -5.34 4.80
N LEU A 80 18.16 -6.13 3.74
CA LEU A 80 18.89 -7.41 3.83
C LEU A 80 20.37 -7.22 4.18
N ALA A 81 20.94 -6.05 3.89
CA ALA A 81 22.28 -5.66 4.31
C ALA A 81 22.35 -5.11 5.76
N ASP A 82 21.24 -5.09 6.49
CA ASP A 82 21.15 -4.54 7.86
C ASP A 82 21.63 -3.06 7.95
N SER A 83 21.40 -2.31 6.87
CA SER A 83 21.87 -0.91 6.73
C SER A 83 20.79 0.14 7.03
N ILE A 84 19.55 -0.31 7.21
CA ILE A 84 18.40 0.53 7.58
C ILE A 84 17.59 -0.14 8.68
N ALA A 85 17.08 0.66 9.62
CA ALA A 85 16.23 0.18 10.71
C ALA A 85 14.73 0.20 10.37
N PHE A 86 14.33 0.86 9.27
CA PHE A 86 12.93 1.03 8.91
C PHE A 86 12.74 1.05 7.39
N THR A 87 11.78 0.27 6.89
CA THR A 87 11.30 0.35 5.51
C THR A 87 9.78 0.21 5.44
N ASN A 88 9.16 0.87 4.46
CA ASN A 88 7.79 0.59 4.06
C ASN A 88 7.89 -0.25 2.78
N ASN A 89 7.51 -1.51 2.88
CA ASN A 89 7.49 -2.46 1.78
C ASN A 89 6.40 -3.50 2.06
N ALA A 90 6.06 -4.30 1.06
CA ALA A 90 5.41 -5.57 1.28
C ALA A 90 6.22 -6.46 2.25
N GLY A 91 5.54 -7.44 2.86
CA GLY A 91 6.18 -8.41 3.76
C GLY A 91 7.21 -9.34 3.10
N THR A 92 7.47 -9.17 1.80
CA THR A 92 8.47 -9.92 1.02
C THR A 92 9.87 -9.77 1.59
N VAL A 93 10.26 -8.58 2.08
CA VAL A 93 11.60 -8.39 2.68
C VAL A 93 11.79 -9.28 3.90
N TYR A 94 10.75 -9.40 4.74
CA TYR A 94 10.79 -10.27 5.91
C TYR A 94 10.75 -11.74 5.54
N ALA A 95 9.86 -12.12 4.62
CA ALA A 95 9.75 -13.49 4.13
C ALA A 95 11.09 -13.97 3.53
N GLN A 96 11.77 -13.12 2.76
CA GLN A 96 13.09 -13.40 2.20
C GLN A 96 14.15 -13.55 3.30
N SER A 97 14.17 -12.65 4.30
CA SER A 97 15.09 -12.76 5.44
C SER A 97 14.94 -14.08 6.19
N VAL A 98 13.69 -14.53 6.42
CA VAL A 98 13.39 -15.82 7.06
C VAL A 98 13.87 -16.98 6.20
N HIS A 99 13.56 -16.97 4.90
CA HIS A 99 13.96 -18.01 3.95
C HIS A 99 15.49 -18.16 3.88
N ASP A 100 16.21 -17.04 3.78
CA ASP A 100 17.67 -17.02 3.63
C ASP A 100 18.42 -17.17 4.97
N LYS A 101 17.68 -17.22 6.09
CA LYS A 101 18.24 -17.23 7.45
C LYS A 101 19.14 -16.01 7.70
N ASN A 102 18.74 -14.87 7.15
CA ASN A 102 19.41 -13.61 7.40
C ASN A 102 19.14 -13.16 8.84
N PRO A 103 20.17 -12.82 9.65
CA PRO A 103 20.00 -12.40 11.04
C PRO A 103 19.00 -11.26 11.26
N VAL A 104 18.79 -10.38 10.27
CA VAL A 104 17.79 -9.31 10.36
C VAL A 104 16.38 -9.87 10.66
N ALA A 105 16.08 -11.12 10.28
CA ALA A 105 14.79 -11.75 10.54
C ALA A 105 14.49 -11.90 12.05
N ASP A 106 15.51 -12.10 12.88
CA ASP A 106 15.35 -12.30 14.32
C ASP A 106 14.94 -11.01 15.03
N ASP A 107 15.38 -9.86 14.50
CA ASP A 107 15.13 -8.52 15.06
C ASP A 107 14.07 -7.71 14.28
N THR A 108 13.39 -8.33 13.31
CA THR A 108 12.33 -7.67 12.53
C THR A 108 10.99 -7.72 13.24
N LEU A 109 10.30 -6.57 13.27
CA LEU A 109 8.92 -6.42 13.68
C LEU A 109 8.11 -5.75 12.58
N LEU A 110 6.81 -6.08 12.49
CA LEU A 110 5.87 -5.34 11.66
C LEU A 110 5.30 -4.17 12.47
N LEU A 111 5.27 -3.01 11.85
CA LEU A 111 4.54 -1.85 12.37
C LEU A 111 3.36 -1.57 11.46
N GLN A 112 2.25 -1.14 12.06
CA GLN A 112 1.16 -0.56 11.29
C GLN A 112 1.69 0.68 10.54
N GLN A 113 1.26 0.86 9.30
CA GLN A 113 1.58 2.06 8.55
C GLN A 113 1.17 3.30 9.34
N PHE A 114 2.01 4.34 9.27
CA PHE A 114 1.70 5.58 9.96
C PHE A 114 0.43 6.16 9.35
N LYS A 115 -0.53 6.54 10.19
CA LYS A 115 -1.75 7.23 9.78
C LYS A 115 -1.82 8.61 10.42
N GLY A 116 -2.72 9.45 9.90
CA GLY A 116 -2.95 10.77 10.47
C GLY A 116 -3.43 10.71 11.92
N LEU A 117 -3.33 11.83 12.64
CA LEU A 117 -3.88 11.96 14.01
C LEU A 117 -5.28 12.58 14.03
N GLY A 118 -5.81 12.98 12.87
CA GLY A 118 -7.10 13.66 12.73
C GLY A 118 -8.29 12.71 12.57
N GLN A 119 -9.50 13.28 12.48
CA GLN A 119 -10.75 12.52 12.34
C GLN A 119 -10.84 11.69 11.06
N GLY A 120 -10.12 12.06 10.01
CA GLY A 120 -10.05 11.31 8.75
C GLY A 120 -9.09 10.12 8.77
N ALA A 121 -8.35 9.91 9.86
CA ALA A 121 -7.33 8.88 9.95
C ALA A 121 -7.92 7.47 9.76
N ARG A 122 -7.30 6.70 8.87
CA ARG A 122 -7.75 5.36 8.51
C ARG A 122 -6.60 4.40 8.29
N VAL A 123 -6.90 3.12 8.16
CA VAL A 123 -5.92 2.05 7.97
C VAL A 123 -6.16 1.35 6.66
N LEU A 124 -5.11 1.10 5.89
CA LEU A 124 -5.24 0.22 4.74
C LEU A 124 -5.43 -1.23 5.22
N GLN A 125 -6.61 -1.81 4.98
CA GLN A 125 -6.89 -3.20 5.33
C GLN A 125 -6.19 -4.13 4.34
N GLY A 126 -5.18 -4.86 4.83
CA GLY A 126 -4.37 -5.78 4.04
C GLY A 126 -3.30 -5.07 3.20
N ALA A 127 -2.87 -5.71 2.12
CA ALA A 127 -1.74 -5.24 1.29
C ALA A 127 -2.11 -4.21 0.21
N GLY A 128 -3.27 -3.55 0.30
CA GLY A 128 -3.69 -2.54 -0.69
C GLY A 128 -4.25 -3.04 -2.01
N ALA A 129 -4.00 -4.31 -2.36
CA ALA A 129 -4.63 -5.00 -3.48
C ALA A 129 -4.70 -6.51 -3.20
N PRO A 130 -5.90 -7.11 -3.03
CA PRO A 130 -6.01 -8.55 -2.86
C PRO A 130 -5.64 -9.26 -4.17
N MET A 131 -4.71 -10.21 -4.10
CA MET A 131 -4.36 -11.06 -5.24
C MET A 131 -5.56 -11.93 -5.60
N SER A 132 -6.10 -11.72 -6.80
CA SER A 132 -7.34 -12.33 -7.26
C SER A 132 -7.11 -13.25 -8.45
N PHE A 133 -7.80 -14.39 -8.47
CA PHE A 133 -7.83 -15.26 -9.65
C PHE A 133 -8.92 -14.81 -10.61
N PHE A 134 -8.61 -14.75 -11.91
CA PHE A 134 -9.55 -14.39 -12.95
C PHE A 134 -9.70 -15.52 -13.97
N ILE A 135 -10.93 -15.79 -14.43
CA ILE A 135 -11.20 -16.66 -15.58
C ILE A 135 -11.54 -15.77 -16.77
N MET A 136 -10.70 -15.82 -17.81
CA MET A 136 -10.88 -15.01 -19.01
C MET A 136 -12.22 -15.31 -19.71
N LYS A 137 -12.88 -14.25 -20.19
CA LYS A 137 -14.09 -14.40 -21.02
C LYS A 137 -13.76 -15.22 -22.27
N GLY A 138 -14.56 -16.26 -22.53
CA GLY A 138 -14.34 -17.16 -23.66
C GLY A 138 -13.40 -18.35 -23.36
N ALA A 139 -12.92 -18.52 -22.12
CA ALA A 139 -12.19 -19.73 -21.73
C ALA A 139 -12.99 -20.99 -22.08
N LYS A 140 -12.34 -21.94 -22.76
CA LYS A 140 -12.98 -23.16 -23.27
C LYS A 140 -13.31 -24.16 -22.15
N ASN A 141 -12.50 -24.19 -21.10
CA ASN A 141 -12.59 -25.14 -19.99
C ASN A 141 -12.80 -24.43 -18.64
N LYS A 142 -13.92 -23.71 -18.50
CA LYS A 142 -14.21 -22.91 -17.29
C LYS A 142 -14.28 -23.75 -16.02
N ASP A 143 -14.90 -24.92 -16.10
CA ASP A 143 -15.09 -25.80 -14.93
C ASP A 143 -13.75 -26.30 -14.39
N ALA A 144 -12.83 -26.69 -15.28
CA ALA A 144 -11.48 -27.11 -14.89
C ALA A 144 -10.68 -25.93 -14.29
N ALA A 145 -10.79 -24.74 -14.87
CA ALA A 145 -10.16 -23.54 -14.31
C ALA A 145 -10.69 -23.23 -12.90
N TRP A 146 -12.01 -23.36 -12.70
CA TRP A 146 -12.64 -23.18 -11.40
C TRP A 146 -12.16 -24.22 -10.37
N GLN A 147 -12.05 -25.49 -10.75
CA GLN A 147 -11.53 -26.54 -9.88
C GLN A 147 -10.10 -26.26 -9.40
N ILE A 148 -9.23 -25.76 -10.29
CA ILE A 148 -7.87 -25.36 -9.91
C ILE A 148 -7.91 -24.19 -8.92
N ILE A 149 -8.73 -23.17 -9.16
CA ILE A 149 -8.88 -22.04 -8.23
C ILE A 149 -9.37 -22.52 -6.85
N GLN A 150 -10.36 -23.42 -6.81
CA GLN A 150 -10.85 -23.99 -5.56
C GLN A 150 -9.76 -24.79 -4.82
N TYR A 151 -8.97 -25.58 -5.55
CA TYR A 151 -7.84 -26.32 -4.97
C TYR A 151 -6.77 -25.37 -4.40
N LEU A 152 -6.36 -24.37 -5.16
CA LEU A 152 -5.37 -23.37 -4.73
C LEU A 152 -5.87 -22.54 -3.54
N GLN A 153 -7.19 -22.40 -3.38
CA GLN A 153 -7.80 -21.75 -2.22
C GLN A 153 -8.20 -22.69 -1.08
N SER A 154 -7.86 -23.97 -1.17
CA SER A 154 -8.14 -24.93 -0.10
C SER A 154 -7.34 -24.60 1.16
N ALA A 155 -7.84 -25.02 2.32
CA ALA A 155 -7.17 -24.78 3.58
C ALA A 155 -5.75 -25.37 3.61
N ASP A 156 -5.57 -26.59 3.10
CA ASP A 156 -4.28 -27.26 3.06
C ASP A 156 -3.23 -26.49 2.25
N VAL A 157 -3.63 -25.92 1.10
CA VAL A 157 -2.74 -25.09 0.28
C VAL A 157 -2.41 -23.79 1.01
N PHE A 158 -3.40 -23.12 1.61
CA PHE A 158 -3.16 -21.88 2.36
C PHE A 158 -2.25 -22.07 3.58
N LYS A 159 -2.38 -23.18 4.32
CA LYS A 159 -1.48 -23.51 5.44
C LYS A 159 -0.02 -23.64 5.00
N GLN A 160 0.20 -24.29 3.85
CA GLN A 160 1.54 -24.36 3.25
C GLN A 160 2.04 -22.96 2.87
N ILE A 161 1.19 -22.12 2.27
CA ILE A 161 1.55 -20.75 1.91
C ILE A 161 1.92 -19.93 3.16
N PHE A 162 1.16 -20.04 4.26
CA PHE A 162 1.49 -19.35 5.52
C PHE A 162 2.88 -19.76 6.04
N THR A 163 3.22 -21.04 5.93
CA THR A 163 4.52 -21.57 6.34
C THR A 163 5.66 -20.97 5.50
N ILE A 164 5.55 -20.99 4.18
CA ILE A 164 6.65 -20.59 3.28
C ILE A 164 6.69 -19.09 2.97
N SER A 165 5.66 -18.33 3.33
CA SER A 165 5.54 -16.89 3.06
C SER A 165 5.23 -16.10 4.33
N THR A 166 5.85 -16.50 5.44
CA THR A 166 5.77 -15.80 6.73
C THR A 166 6.14 -14.33 6.54
N GLY A 167 5.27 -13.39 6.93
CA GLY A 167 5.48 -11.96 6.63
C GLY A 167 4.58 -11.41 5.56
N TYR A 168 4.38 -12.22 4.52
CA TYR A 168 3.89 -11.74 3.24
C TYR A 168 2.44 -12.15 2.97
N VAL A 169 2.08 -13.39 3.29
CA VAL A 169 0.72 -13.89 3.05
C VAL A 169 -0.01 -14.11 4.38
N TYR A 170 -1.18 -13.51 4.48
CA TYR A 170 -2.05 -13.60 5.66
C TYR A 170 -3.48 -14.00 5.29
N PRO A 171 -4.25 -14.56 6.24
CA PRO A 171 -5.58 -15.07 5.96
C PRO A 171 -6.53 -13.98 5.46
N ALA A 172 -7.19 -14.25 4.33
CA ALA A 172 -8.34 -13.49 3.86
C ALA A 172 -9.68 -13.98 4.46
N ARG A 173 -9.63 -15.00 5.33
CA ARG A 173 -10.80 -15.68 5.90
C ARG A 173 -10.55 -15.97 7.37
N GLU A 174 -11.62 -15.90 8.18
CA GLU A 174 -11.57 -16.08 9.63
C GLU A 174 -10.84 -17.34 10.08
N TRP A 175 -11.10 -18.47 9.40
CA TRP A 175 -10.55 -19.77 9.78
C TRP A 175 -9.01 -19.80 9.81
N GLY A 176 -8.33 -18.96 9.02
CA GLY A 176 -6.87 -19.02 8.91
C GLY A 176 -6.13 -18.35 10.06
N TRP A 177 -6.77 -17.45 10.82
CA TRP A 177 -6.08 -16.64 11.84
C TRP A 177 -5.62 -17.41 13.07
N ASP A 178 -6.23 -18.57 13.33
CA ASP A 178 -5.94 -19.40 14.51
C ASP A 178 -5.10 -20.64 14.15
N GLU A 179 -4.62 -20.74 12.90
CA GLU A 179 -3.77 -21.83 12.43
C GLU A 179 -2.38 -21.79 13.07
N THR A 180 -1.82 -22.97 13.37
CA THR A 180 -0.53 -23.12 14.07
C THR A 180 0.65 -22.51 13.29
N GLU A 181 0.55 -22.50 11.97
CA GLU A 181 1.51 -21.91 11.04
C GLU A 181 1.67 -20.39 11.25
N LEU A 182 0.65 -19.72 11.81
CA LEU A 182 0.67 -18.28 12.10
C LEU A 182 0.79 -17.95 13.59
N THR A 183 0.36 -18.86 14.47
CA THR A 183 0.31 -18.64 15.91
C THR A 183 1.51 -19.22 16.67
N GLU A 184 2.11 -20.30 16.18
CA GLU A 184 3.22 -21.00 16.85
C GLU A 184 4.57 -20.82 16.14
N ALA A 185 4.58 -20.49 14.84
CA ALA A 185 5.82 -20.31 14.09
C ALA A 185 6.66 -19.15 14.65
N GLN A 186 7.95 -19.39 14.87
CA GLN A 186 8.90 -18.46 15.51
C GLN A 186 8.83 -17.05 14.91
N TYR A 187 8.80 -16.94 13.58
CA TYR A 187 8.82 -15.67 12.87
C TYR A 187 7.41 -15.07 12.69
N ALA A 188 6.37 -15.90 12.63
CA ALA A 188 5.00 -15.41 12.48
C ALA A 188 4.51 -14.67 13.74
N LYS A 189 4.90 -15.11 14.94
CA LYS A 189 4.46 -14.49 16.20
C LYS A 189 4.79 -12.99 16.31
N ASN A 190 5.84 -12.52 15.63
CA ASN A 190 6.29 -11.13 15.66
C ASN A 190 5.38 -10.19 14.85
N ILE A 191 4.56 -10.74 13.96
CA ILE A 191 3.89 -9.97 12.90
C ILE A 191 2.40 -10.32 12.76
N THR A 192 1.98 -11.57 13.05
CA THR A 192 0.59 -12.03 12.98
C THR A 192 -0.36 -11.16 13.82
N PRO A 193 -0.03 -10.78 15.08
CA PRO A 193 -0.92 -9.93 15.86
C PRO A 193 -1.15 -8.55 15.22
N VAL A 194 -0.11 -7.99 14.60
CA VAL A 194 -0.17 -6.69 13.93
C VAL A 194 -1.01 -6.79 12.66
N TRP A 195 -0.81 -7.84 11.85
CA TRP A 195 -1.66 -8.09 10.68
C TRP A 195 -3.12 -8.30 11.06
N LYS A 196 -3.40 -9.04 12.14
CA LYS A 196 -4.77 -9.26 12.64
C LYS A 196 -5.41 -7.95 13.10
N ALA A 197 -4.65 -7.06 13.73
CA ALA A 197 -5.11 -5.73 14.13
C ALA A 197 -5.40 -4.83 12.91
N ILE A 198 -4.50 -4.80 11.92
CA ILE A 198 -4.68 -4.04 10.67
C ILE A 198 -5.94 -4.51 9.93
N PHE A 199 -6.09 -5.84 9.78
CA PHE A 199 -7.22 -6.43 9.06
C PHE A 199 -8.57 -6.08 9.71
N ASN A 200 -8.61 -6.02 11.05
CA ASN A 200 -9.83 -5.76 11.82
C ASN A 200 -9.98 -4.30 12.27
N ASP A 201 -9.14 -3.37 11.80
CA ASP A 201 -9.28 -1.96 12.20
C ASP A 201 -10.60 -1.40 11.64
N PRO A 202 -11.48 -0.84 12.50
CA PRO A 202 -12.81 -0.38 12.10
C PRO A 202 -12.79 0.84 11.18
N SER A 203 -11.67 1.56 11.09
CA SER A 203 -11.46 2.66 10.15
C SER A 203 -10.97 2.19 8.78
N GLY A 204 -10.86 0.86 8.59
CA GLY A 204 -10.20 0.26 7.46
C GLY A 204 -10.77 0.60 6.07
N PHE A 205 -9.89 0.66 5.06
CA PHE A 205 -10.27 0.82 3.66
C PHE A 205 -9.54 -0.18 2.75
N LEU A 206 -10.12 -0.46 1.57
CA LEU A 206 -9.73 -1.59 0.70
C LEU A 206 -8.89 -1.20 -0.54
N GLY A 207 -8.19 -0.07 -0.51
CA GLY A 207 -7.31 0.39 -1.59
C GLY A 207 -7.77 1.69 -2.27
N THR A 208 -7.21 1.98 -3.44
CA THR A 208 -7.30 3.31 -4.08
C THR A 208 -8.71 3.70 -4.51
N SER A 209 -9.51 2.72 -4.96
CA SER A 209 -10.87 2.99 -5.42
C SER A 209 -11.82 3.37 -4.28
N TYR A 210 -11.42 3.15 -3.02
CA TYR A 210 -12.21 3.54 -1.86
C TYR A 210 -12.58 5.04 -1.89
N PRO A 211 -13.83 5.40 -1.54
CA PRO A 211 -14.95 4.55 -1.11
C PRO A 211 -15.81 4.02 -2.27
N GLY A 212 -15.49 4.39 -3.50
CA GLY A 212 -16.14 3.87 -4.69
C GLY A 212 -15.80 2.41 -4.99
N PRO A 213 -16.52 1.80 -5.94
CA PRO A 213 -16.18 0.48 -6.46
C PRO A 213 -14.89 0.55 -7.30
N PRO A 214 -14.17 -0.58 -7.49
CA PRO A 214 -13.11 -0.68 -8.49
C PRO A 214 -13.58 -0.19 -9.86
N SER A 215 -12.76 0.64 -10.51
CA SER A 215 -13.16 1.32 -11.74
C SER A 215 -11.96 1.53 -12.69
N PRO A 216 -12.17 1.52 -14.02
CA PRO A 216 -11.09 1.76 -14.97
C PRO A 216 -10.35 3.08 -14.76
N GLN A 217 -11.05 4.14 -14.34
CA GLN A 217 -10.48 5.46 -14.11
C GLN A 217 -9.57 5.52 -12.89
N THR A 218 -9.94 4.86 -11.78
CA THR A 218 -9.08 4.79 -10.59
C THR A 218 -7.89 3.86 -10.84
N ASP A 219 -8.10 2.75 -11.53
CA ASP A 219 -7.02 1.84 -11.94
C ASP A 219 -6.04 2.53 -12.90
N ALA A 220 -6.51 3.39 -13.79
CA ALA A 220 -5.64 4.16 -14.69
C ALA A 220 -4.74 5.14 -13.92
N LEU A 221 -5.27 5.80 -12.87
CA LEU A 221 -4.46 6.65 -12.01
C LEU A 221 -3.38 5.85 -11.28
N ASP A 222 -3.74 4.71 -10.69
CA ASP A 222 -2.80 3.82 -9.99
C ASP A 222 -1.65 3.34 -10.89
N ASN A 223 -1.91 3.17 -12.19
CA ASN A 223 -0.90 2.75 -13.15
C ASN A 223 -0.13 3.91 -13.84
N SER A 224 -0.35 5.16 -13.42
CA SER A 224 0.19 6.35 -14.10
C SER A 224 1.29 7.11 -13.35
N ASN A 225 1.82 6.57 -12.24
CA ASN A 225 2.73 7.27 -11.32
C ASN A 225 2.11 8.54 -10.71
N PHE A 226 0.78 8.62 -10.67
CA PHE A 226 0.00 9.79 -10.25
C PHE A 226 0.51 10.39 -8.92
N TRP A 227 0.69 9.54 -7.90
CA TRP A 227 1.10 9.95 -6.57
C TRP A 227 2.56 10.41 -6.52
N THR A 228 3.46 9.62 -7.10
CA THR A 228 4.90 9.94 -7.10
C THR A 228 5.23 11.17 -7.93
N ASP A 229 4.46 11.44 -8.99
CA ASP A 229 4.62 12.65 -9.80
C ASP A 229 4.22 13.90 -9.00
N MET A 230 3.09 13.84 -8.31
CA MET A 230 2.68 14.92 -7.40
C MET A 230 3.73 15.15 -6.30
N MET A 231 4.25 14.08 -5.68
CA MET A 231 5.28 14.21 -4.65
C MET A 231 6.61 14.73 -5.22
N GLY A 232 7.00 14.29 -6.42
CA GLY A 232 8.19 14.76 -7.12
C GLY A 232 8.14 16.26 -7.41
N GLU A 233 6.99 16.79 -7.80
CA GLU A 233 6.77 18.24 -7.97
C GLU A 233 6.95 18.99 -6.65
N ILE A 234 6.44 18.45 -5.54
CA ILE A 234 6.58 19.04 -4.19
C ILE A 234 8.04 19.06 -3.75
N LEU A 235 8.76 17.95 -3.93
CA LEU A 235 10.19 17.88 -3.64
C LEU A 235 11.02 18.78 -4.56
N GLY A 236 10.53 19.02 -5.78
CA GLY A 236 11.06 20.02 -6.72
C GLY A 236 10.75 21.48 -6.36
N GLY A 237 10.04 21.73 -5.25
CA GLY A 237 9.76 23.06 -4.72
C GLY A 237 8.37 23.61 -5.00
N LYS A 238 7.48 22.84 -5.66
CA LYS A 238 6.08 23.25 -5.83
C LYS A 238 5.40 23.35 -4.45
N ALA A 239 4.55 24.37 -4.28
CA ALA A 239 3.71 24.49 -3.09
C ALA A 239 2.74 23.29 -3.00
N VAL A 240 2.55 22.74 -1.79
CA VAL A 240 1.80 21.49 -1.59
C VAL A 240 0.34 21.63 -2.01
N ASP A 241 -0.30 22.74 -1.67
CA ASP A 241 -1.67 23.04 -2.06
C ASP A 241 -1.84 23.18 -3.57
N GLN A 242 -0.87 23.80 -4.26
CA GLN A 242 -0.84 23.87 -5.71
C GLN A 242 -0.65 22.48 -6.35
N ALA A 243 0.24 21.66 -5.81
CA ALA A 243 0.45 20.30 -6.30
C ALA A 243 -0.81 19.43 -6.18
N VAL A 244 -1.55 19.56 -5.07
CA VAL A 244 -2.85 18.90 -4.87
C VAL A 244 -3.90 19.38 -5.88
N ALA A 245 -3.98 20.69 -6.14
CA ALA A 245 -4.89 21.24 -7.13
C ALA A 245 -4.57 20.76 -8.55
N ASP A 246 -3.29 20.75 -8.93
CA ASP A 246 -2.84 20.26 -10.25
C ASP A 246 -3.11 18.75 -10.40
N ALA A 247 -2.82 17.96 -9.36
CA ALA A 247 -3.11 16.53 -9.34
C ALA A 247 -4.61 16.26 -9.45
N HIS A 248 -5.44 17.02 -8.75
CA HIS A 248 -6.90 16.91 -8.88
C HIS A 248 -7.35 17.14 -10.33
N ASN A 249 -6.85 18.18 -11.00
CA ASN A 249 -7.21 18.44 -12.40
C ASN A 249 -6.79 17.31 -13.35
N ARG A 250 -5.60 16.72 -13.14
CA ARG A 250 -5.14 15.52 -13.89
C ARG A 250 -6.06 14.32 -13.66
N ALA A 251 -6.50 14.12 -12.42
CA ALA A 251 -7.45 13.06 -12.08
C ALA A 251 -8.82 13.29 -12.73
N VAL A 252 -9.35 14.52 -12.71
CA VAL A 252 -10.61 14.88 -13.38
C VAL A 252 -10.54 14.59 -14.87
N GLN A 253 -9.42 14.94 -15.51
CA GLN A 253 -9.20 14.63 -16.92
C GLN A 253 -9.23 13.11 -17.17
N THR A 254 -8.47 12.34 -16.37
CA THR A 254 -8.45 10.87 -16.47
C THR A 254 -9.85 10.29 -16.31
N PHE A 255 -10.62 10.75 -15.32
CA PHE A 255 -11.99 10.30 -15.09
C PHE A 255 -12.88 10.54 -16.31
N LYS A 256 -12.80 11.74 -16.90
CA LYS A 256 -13.57 12.09 -18.11
C LYS A 256 -13.16 11.24 -19.33
N GLU A 257 -11.88 10.89 -19.47
CA GLU A 257 -11.39 10.02 -20.56
C GLU A 257 -12.00 8.60 -20.50
N PHE A 258 -12.31 8.11 -19.31
CA PHE A 258 -13.00 6.83 -19.09
C PHE A 258 -14.54 6.97 -19.03
N GLY A 259 -15.08 8.17 -19.26
CA GLY A 259 -16.51 8.43 -19.31
C GLY A 259 -17.18 8.67 -17.95
N ALA A 260 -16.41 8.85 -16.88
CA ALA A 260 -16.92 9.30 -15.59
C ALA A 260 -17.22 10.81 -15.60
N GLN A 261 -17.96 11.29 -14.60
CA GLN A 261 -18.35 12.71 -14.48
C GLN A 261 -17.12 13.63 -14.32
N GLY A 262 -16.18 13.20 -13.47
CA GLY A 262 -14.94 13.91 -13.17
C GLY A 262 -15.10 14.94 -12.05
N GLU A 263 -16.15 15.77 -12.07
CA GLU A 263 -16.45 16.82 -11.08
C GLU A 263 -17.96 16.99 -10.86
#